data_AF-A0A026W5T0-F1
#
_entry.id   AF-A0A026W5T0-F1
#
_cell.length_a   1.000
_cell.length_b   1.000
_cell.length_c   1.000
_cell.angle_alpha   90.00
_cell.angle_beta   90.00
_cell.angle_gamma   90.00
#
_symmetry.space_group_name_H-M   'P 1'
#
loop_
_entity.id
_entity.type
_entity.pdbx_description
1 polymer ?
#
loop_
_entity_poly.entity_id
_entity_poly.type
_entity_poly.pdbx_seq_one_letter_code
_entity_poly.pdbx_strand_id
1 'polypeptide(L)'
;MFLLLPENRLICRLTSEQMQYVPKIILLDRYGDYVEGLWDRLPEHLRRDPEVQRYRKCYAHHNQPEGRDHINGPPPRIIDCHKCRAIEARGLLAKSTQT
;
A
#
# COMPACT_ATOMS: atom_id res chain seq x y z
N MET A 1 16.80 7.98 -17.85
CA MET A 1 17.47 7.95 -16.52
C MET A 1 17.18 6.60 -15.89
N PHE A 2 18.20 5.82 -15.51
CA PHE A 2 18.01 4.54 -14.84
C PHE A 2 18.28 4.73 -13.35
N LEU A 3 17.32 4.40 -12.49
CA LEU A 3 17.49 4.41 -11.05
C LEU A 3 18.09 3.07 -10.62
N LEU A 4 19.38 3.06 -10.28
CA LEU A 4 19.98 1.93 -9.60
C LEU A 4 19.55 1.97 -8.13
N LEU A 5 18.76 0.99 -7.70
CA LEU A 5 18.36 0.78 -6.30
C LEU A 5 19.08 -0.45 -5.73
N PRO A 6 20.42 -0.39 -5.50
CA PRO A 6 21.21 -1.53 -5.03
C PRO A 6 20.89 -1.94 -3.58
N GLU A 7 20.34 -1.02 -2.77
CA GLU A 7 19.93 -1.27 -1.39
C GLU A 7 18.42 -1.07 -1.20
N ASN A 8 17.78 -1.97 -0.45
CA ASN A 8 16.33 -2.00 -0.28
C ASN A 8 15.74 -0.70 0.32
N ARG A 9 16.52 0.08 1.08
CA ARG A 9 16.06 1.32 1.73
C ARG A 9 16.21 2.58 0.87
N LEU A 10 16.90 2.52 -0.27
CA LEU A 10 17.12 3.71 -1.11
C LEU A 10 15.83 4.24 -1.73
N ILE A 11 14.82 3.39 -1.92
CA ILE A 11 13.50 3.83 -2.39
C ILE A 11 12.87 4.87 -1.45
N CYS A 12 13.13 4.75 -0.15
CA CYS A 12 12.66 5.70 0.86
C CYS A 12 13.35 7.07 0.78
N ARG A 13 14.41 7.23 -0.01
CA ARG A 13 15.11 8.50 -0.23
C ARG A 13 14.72 9.18 -1.54
N LEU A 14 13.97 8.50 -2.41
CA LEU A 14 13.52 9.07 -3.67
C LEU A 14 12.56 10.25 -3.41
N THR A 15 12.71 11.29 -4.24
CA THR A 15 11.75 12.40 -4.31
C THR A 15 10.50 11.97 -5.09
N SER A 16 9.42 12.73 -4.99
CA SER A 16 8.19 12.48 -5.76
C SER A 16 8.45 12.50 -7.28
N GLU A 17 9.37 13.36 -7.74
CA GLU A 17 9.78 13.44 -9.14
C GLU A 17 10.57 12.19 -9.57
N GLN A 18 11.45 11.67 -8.72
CA GLN A 18 12.17 10.43 -9.04
C GLN A 18 11.24 9.21 -9.02
N MET A 19 10.23 9.23 -8.14
CA MET A 19 9.27 8.14 -7.99
C MET A 19 8.44 7.89 -9.26
N GLN A 20 8.29 8.90 -10.14
CA GLN A 20 7.61 8.73 -11.42
C GLN A 20 8.31 7.74 -12.37
N TYR A 21 9.61 7.51 -12.16
CA TYR A 21 10.41 6.61 -13.00
C TYR A 21 10.51 5.19 -12.44
N VAL A 22 9.95 4.92 -11.25
CA VAL A 22 9.94 3.58 -10.66
C VAL A 22 8.81 2.76 -11.29
N PRO A 23 9.10 1.67 -12.00
CA PRO A 23 8.06 0.84 -12.59
C PRO A 23 7.19 0.20 -11.51
N LYS A 24 5.86 0.14 -11.74
CA LYS A 24 4.90 -0.51 -10.82
C LYS A 24 5.35 -1.93 -10.43
N ILE A 25 5.79 -2.72 -11.40
CA ILE A 25 6.22 -4.10 -11.16
C ILE A 25 7.37 -4.17 -10.14
N ILE A 26 8.36 -3.29 -10.27
CA ILE A 26 9.50 -3.21 -9.34
C ILE A 26 9.04 -2.69 -7.98
N LEU A 27 8.16 -1.68 -7.96
CA LEU A 27 7.58 -1.13 -6.73
C LEU A 27 6.88 -2.21 -5.90
N LEU A 28 6.03 -3.03 -6.53
CA LEU A 28 5.24 -4.03 -5.81
C LEU A 28 6.06 -5.28 -5.47
N ASP A 29 6.91 -5.75 -6.39
CA ASP A 29 7.70 -6.98 -6.21
C ASP A 29 8.78 -6.83 -5.12
N ARG A 30 9.48 -5.68 -5.09
CA ARG A 30 10.61 -5.47 -4.18
C ARG A 30 10.29 -4.58 -2.98
N TYR A 31 9.31 -3.70 -3.12
CA TYR A 31 9.08 -2.62 -2.16
C TYR A 31 7.63 -2.51 -1.68
N GLY A 32 6.82 -3.56 -1.87
CA GLY A 32 5.42 -3.58 -1.47
C GLY A 32 5.20 -3.12 -0.02
N ASP A 33 6.04 -3.61 0.90
CA ASP A 33 5.96 -3.25 2.32
C ASP A 33 6.27 -1.77 2.61
N TYR A 34 6.98 -1.09 1.71
CA TYR A 34 7.29 0.33 1.84
C TYR A 34 6.23 1.24 1.22
N VAL A 35 5.30 0.73 0.41
CA VAL A 35 4.31 1.52 -0.33
C VAL A 35 3.52 2.45 0.58
N GLU A 36 3.15 1.99 1.78
CA GLU A 36 2.43 2.79 2.77
C GLU A 36 3.23 4.03 3.20
N GLY A 37 4.51 3.87 3.53
CA GLY A 37 5.39 4.99 3.92
C GLY A 37 5.86 5.86 2.75
N LEU A 38 5.71 5.37 1.51
CA LEU A 38 6.00 6.12 0.30
C LEU A 38 4.79 6.87 -0.24
N TRP A 39 3.60 6.67 0.33
CA TRP A 39 2.33 7.00 -0.29
C TRP A 39 2.25 8.44 -0.81
N ASP A 40 2.64 9.42 -0.01
CA ASP A 40 2.54 10.84 -0.38
C ASP A 40 3.54 11.27 -1.46
N ARG A 41 4.56 10.44 -1.72
CA ARG A 41 5.56 10.63 -2.78
C ARG A 41 5.23 9.84 -4.04
N LEU A 42 4.24 8.95 -4.00
CA LEU A 42 3.85 8.20 -5.18
C LEU A 42 3.19 9.12 -6.21
N PRO A 43 3.53 8.97 -7.51
CA PRO A 43 2.84 9.67 -8.57
C PRO A 43 1.35 9.28 -8.57
N GLU A 44 0.51 10.21 -9.03
CA GLU A 44 -0.95 10.08 -8.94
C GLU A 44 -1.49 8.81 -9.61
N HIS A 45 -0.95 8.44 -10.78
CA HIS A 45 -1.37 7.24 -11.48
C HIS A 45 -1.13 5.96 -10.66
N LEU A 46 -0.05 5.88 -9.88
CA LEU A 46 0.20 4.74 -8.98
C LEU A 46 -0.73 4.78 -7.76
N ARG A 47 -1.02 5.96 -7.19
CA ARG A 47 -1.98 6.06 -6.07
C ARG A 47 -3.40 5.64 -6.46
N ARG A 48 -3.77 5.82 -7.73
CA ARG A 48 -5.05 5.40 -8.30
C ARG A 48 -5.05 3.93 -8.76
N ASP A 49 -3.89 3.29 -8.87
CA ASP A 49 -3.79 1.90 -9.30
C ASP A 49 -4.35 0.94 -8.24
N PRO A 50 -5.28 0.04 -8.58
CA PRO A 50 -5.91 -0.87 -7.63
C PRO A 50 -4.94 -1.85 -6.95
N GLU A 51 -3.85 -2.25 -7.62
CA GLU A 51 -2.86 -3.17 -7.04
C GLU A 51 -1.98 -2.44 -6.04
N VAL A 52 -1.60 -1.20 -6.33
CA VAL A 52 -0.85 -0.34 -5.39
C VAL A 52 -1.72 0.01 -4.18
N GLN A 53 -3.00 0.29 -4.37
CA GLN A 53 -3.94 0.56 -3.27
C GLN A 53 -4.08 -0.60 -2.28
N ARG A 54 -3.79 -1.84 -2.70
CA ARG A 54 -3.78 -3.00 -1.78
C ARG A 54 -2.69 -2.90 -0.72
N TYR A 55 -1.69 -2.05 -0.88
CA TYR A 55 -0.66 -1.90 0.15
C TYR A 55 -1.00 -0.79 1.15
N ARG A 56 -2.07 -0.02 0.93
CA ARG A 56 -2.53 1.03 1.84
C ARG A 56 -3.57 0.49 2.81
N LYS A 57 -3.32 0.60 4.12
CA LYS A 57 -4.20 0.06 5.16
C LYS A 57 -5.04 1.18 5.79
N CYS A 58 -6.27 0.88 6.19
CA CYS A 58 -7.07 1.81 7.00
C CYS A 58 -6.59 1.79 8.46
N TYR A 59 -7.06 2.74 9.26
CA TYR A 59 -6.78 2.81 10.71
C TYR A 59 -6.94 1.45 11.41
N ALA A 60 -8.07 0.76 11.19
CA ALA A 60 -8.37 -0.53 11.81
C ALA A 60 -7.40 -1.65 11.38
N HIS A 61 -6.86 -1.56 10.17
CA HIS A 61 -5.99 -2.58 9.59
C HIS A 61 -4.50 -2.23 9.67
N HIS A 62 -4.14 -0.99 10.00
CA HIS A 62 -2.78 -0.52 10.18
C HIS A 62 -2.19 -0.99 11.53
N ASN A 63 -2.99 -0.92 12.60
CA ASN A 63 -2.54 -1.22 13.97
C ASN A 63 -2.89 -2.64 14.44
N GLN A 64 -2.99 -3.61 13.53
CA GLN A 64 -3.27 -5.00 13.93
C GLN A 64 -2.07 -5.60 14.69
N PRO A 65 -2.30 -6.46 15.70
CA PRO A 65 -1.22 -7.05 16.51
C PRO A 65 -0.25 -7.91 15.69
N GLU A 66 -0.65 -8.42 14.52
CA GLU A 66 0.27 -9.09 13.59
C GLU A 66 1.20 -8.13 12.82
N GLY A 67 0.91 -6.83 12.84
CA GLY A 67 1.73 -5.77 12.26
C GLY A 67 2.62 -5.12 13.33
N ARG A 68 3.94 -5.29 13.21
CA ARG A 68 4.95 -4.70 14.11
C ARG A 68 5.16 -3.19 13.93
N ASP A 69 4.15 -2.47 13.42
CA ASP A 69 4.30 -1.11 12.90
C ASP A 69 3.79 -0.04 13.89
N HIS A 70 3.55 -0.42 15.15
CA HIS A 70 3.15 0.46 16.26
C HIS A 70 4.16 1.58 16.57
N ILE A 71 5.28 1.65 15.84
CA ILE A 71 6.37 2.61 15.99
C ILE A 71 6.28 3.75 14.93
N ASN A 72 5.53 3.57 13.83
CA ASN A 72 5.60 4.46 12.65
C ASN A 72 4.51 5.55 12.58
N GLY A 73 4.35 6.33 13.65
CA GLY A 73 3.56 7.57 13.62
C GLY A 73 2.04 7.37 13.50
N PRO A 74 1.27 8.47 13.33
CA PRO A 74 -0.18 8.39 13.33
C PRO A 74 -0.67 7.62 12.08
N PRO A 75 -1.57 6.64 12.26
CA PRO A 75 -2.09 5.83 11.17
C PRO A 75 -2.83 6.67 10.11
N PRO A 76 -2.78 6.26 8.83
CA PRO A 76 -3.52 6.93 7.78
C PRO A 76 -5.04 6.88 8.05
N ARG A 77 -5.72 8.04 7.97
CA ARG A 77 -7.18 8.16 8.12
C ARG A 77 -7.92 7.74 6.84
N ILE A 78 -7.73 6.50 6.39
CA ILE A 78 -8.43 5.97 5.21
C ILE A 78 -9.62 5.15 5.70
N ILE A 79 -10.79 5.41 5.15
CA ILE A 79 -12.04 4.74 5.55
C ILE A 79 -12.30 3.48 4.71
N ASP A 80 -11.70 3.37 3.53
CA ASP A 80 -11.96 2.29 2.56
C ASP A 80 -10.66 1.64 2.05
N CYS A 81 -10.09 0.71 2.83
CA CYS A 81 -8.93 -0.07 2.41
C CYS A 81 -9.31 -1.41 1.79
N HIS A 82 -8.41 -1.97 0.99
CA HIS A 82 -8.63 -3.25 0.30
C HIS A 82 -9.03 -4.40 1.23
N LYS A 83 -8.50 -4.46 2.47
CA LYS A 83 -8.88 -5.47 3.46
C LYS A 83 -10.35 -5.33 3.88
N CYS A 84 -10.83 -4.10 4.11
CA CYS A 84 -12.25 -3.85 4.41
C CYS A 84 -13.12 -4.37 3.26
N ARG A 85 -12.81 -3.99 2.01
CA ARG A 85 -13.56 -4.43 0.83
C ARG A 85 -13.56 -5.95 0.68
N ALA A 86 -12.43 -6.60 0.95
CA ALA A 86 -12.33 -8.06 0.88
C ALA A 86 -13.19 -8.76 1.95
N ILE A 87 -13.25 -8.22 3.17
CA ILE A 87 -14.11 -8.73 4.24
C ILE A 87 -15.58 -8.55 3.88
N GLU A 88 -15.97 -7.38 3.39
CA GLU A 88 -17.34 -7.10 2.94
C GLU A 88 -17.76 -8.03 1.80
N ALA A 89 -16.91 -8.20 0.79
CA ALA A 89 -17.17 -9.10 -0.33
C ALA A 89 -17.34 -10.55 0.12
N ARG A 90 -16.53 -11.03 1.07
CA ARG A 90 -16.68 -12.37 1.66
C ARG A 90 -17.99 -12.51 2.44
N GLY A 91 -18.38 -11.47 3.17
CA GLY A 91 -19.65 -11.44 3.90
C GLY A 91 -20.87 -11.47 2.97
N LEU A 92 -20.79 -10.84 1.79
CA LEU A 92 -21.84 -10.91 0.77
C LEU A 92 -21.92 -12.31 0.12
N LEU A 93 -20.78 -12.92 -0.21
CA LEU A 93 -20.72 -14.27 -0.77
C LEU A 93 -21.27 -15.33 0.19
N ALA A 94 -21.00 -15.21 1.50
CA ALA A 94 -21.53 -16.11 2.52
C ALA A 94 -23.06 -15.99 2.71
N LYS A 95 -23.62 -14.79 2.48
CA LYS A 95 -25.07 -14.57 2.52
C LYS A 95 -25.77 -15.13 1.28
N SER A 96 -25.16 -15.03 0.10
CA SER A 96 -25.75 -15.56 -1.14
C SER A 96 -25.75 -17.09 -1.23
N THR A 97 -24.91 -17.78 -0.45
CA THR A 97 -24.88 -19.27 -0.41
C THR A 97 -25.90 -19.88 0.57
N GLN A 98 -26.63 -19.06 1.33
CA GLN A 98 -27.66 -19.50 2.29
C GLN A 98 -29.10 -19.33 1.76
N THR A 99 -29.26 -19.11 0.46
CA THR A 99 -30.54 -19.01 -0.26
C THR A 99 -30.58 -20.10 -1.33
#